data_AF-W7KK76-F1
#
_entry.id   AF-W7KK76-F1
#
_cell.length_a   1.000
_cell.length_b   1.000
_cell.length_c   1.000
_cell.angle_alpha   90.00
_cell.angle_beta   90.00
_cell.angle_gamma   90.00
#
_symmetry.space_group_name_H-M   'P 1'
#
loop_
_entity.id
_entity.type
_entity.pdbx_description
1 polymer ?
#
loop_
_entity_poly.entity_id
_entity_poly.type
_entity_poly.pdbx_seq_one_letter_code
_entity_poly.pdbx_strand_id
1 'polypeptide(L)'
;MAIDENRIREIVREELENALIKSLTSAVEEMKLLLEDAREKQKAYEQWTETQKRETEGLKETVGKLVEGLASLLKLAEENTRAIQELRKQTEENTRAIQELRKISEENTKAIIELRKQTEENTKAIAELRKTVEAHNVQIAENTKAIQELRKVSEENTRAIQELRKQAEENTKAIQELRKQTEENAKQTEENTRAIAELRKTVEAHNVQIAENTKAIQELRKVSEENTRAIQELRKQTEENTRAIQELRKQTEENTKQTEENTKAIVELRKTVEAHNVQIAENTKAIQELRKQTEENTRAIAELRKTVEAHNVQIAENTRAIAELRKTVESLAKQTEENTRAIQELRKVSEENTRAIIELRKVTERLTKEVSRQGAKLDKAVKNINKRIGGLENTFGLIIEDQVRRGLTEWFKLKGVEVNEVRPKVIKVGDKAMEFDAYVEVGNKVYVAEVKTTLRVRDVKTFNEKVNLLRSYLKDKEVIPVLVYRLKSGDVEALAKGLGITVLKYMKGGYFEER
;
A
#
# COMPACT_ATOMS: atom_id res chain seq x y z
N MET A 1 39.72 -223.32 -41.91
CA MET A 1 41.05 -222.88 -42.38
C MET A 1 40.81 -221.98 -43.57
N ALA A 2 41.49 -220.83 -43.65
CA ALA A 2 41.54 -219.88 -44.77
C ALA A 2 40.92 -218.49 -44.52
N ILE A 3 41.71 -217.52 -44.98
CA ILE A 3 41.73 -216.07 -44.87
C ILE A 3 41.27 -215.53 -46.24
N ASP A 4 40.52 -214.41 -46.32
CA ASP A 4 39.99 -213.86 -47.59
C ASP A 4 40.58 -212.46 -47.95
N GLU A 5 40.86 -212.25 -49.23
CA GLU A 5 41.88 -211.38 -49.87
C GLU A 5 41.61 -209.86 -49.86
N ASN A 6 40.43 -209.39 -49.43
CA ASN A 6 40.04 -207.99 -49.63
C ASN A 6 40.86 -206.96 -48.83
N ARG A 7 41.56 -207.36 -47.76
CA ARG A 7 42.37 -206.43 -46.94
C ARG A 7 43.71 -206.02 -47.58
N ILE A 8 44.22 -206.76 -48.57
CA ILE A 8 45.59 -206.55 -49.11
C ILE A 8 45.62 -205.53 -50.26
N ARG A 9 44.57 -205.41 -51.08
CA ARG A 9 44.55 -204.47 -52.22
C ARG A 9 44.53 -203.00 -51.79
N GLU A 10 44.03 -202.71 -50.60
CA GLU A 10 43.89 -201.34 -50.10
C GLU A 10 45.25 -200.75 -49.71
N ILE A 11 46.17 -201.58 -49.18
CA ILE A 11 47.52 -201.16 -48.76
C ILE A 11 48.39 -200.74 -49.96
N VAL A 12 48.27 -201.42 -51.11
CA VAL A 12 49.11 -201.16 -52.31
C VAL A 12 48.78 -199.81 -52.95
N ARG A 13 47.55 -199.30 -52.83
CA ARG A 13 47.15 -198.00 -53.41
C ARG A 13 47.78 -196.84 -52.63
N GLU A 14 47.84 -196.93 -51.30
CA GLU A 14 48.38 -195.85 -50.46
C GLU A 14 49.90 -195.62 -50.67
N GLU A 15 50.68 -196.67 -50.97
CA GLU A 15 52.12 -196.51 -51.18
C GLU A 15 52.47 -195.74 -52.47
N LEU A 16 51.68 -195.90 -53.53
CA LEU A 16 51.94 -195.29 -54.84
C LEU A 16 51.64 -193.79 -54.86
N GLU A 17 50.59 -193.34 -54.17
CA GLU A 17 50.28 -191.91 -54.01
C GLU A 17 51.38 -191.17 -53.22
N ASN A 18 51.93 -191.82 -52.19
CA ASN A 18 52.99 -191.24 -51.37
C ASN A 18 54.29 -190.97 -52.15
N ALA A 19 54.65 -191.82 -53.12
CA ALA A 19 55.86 -191.63 -53.93
C ALA A 19 55.75 -190.43 -54.89
N LEU A 20 54.56 -190.22 -55.50
CA LEU A 20 54.34 -189.16 -56.49
C LEU A 20 54.40 -187.76 -55.86
N ILE A 21 53.82 -187.62 -54.66
CA ILE A 21 53.82 -186.37 -53.89
C ILE A 21 55.26 -185.93 -53.59
N LYS A 22 56.15 -186.85 -53.23
CA LYS A 22 57.53 -186.55 -52.83
C LYS A 22 58.37 -185.92 -53.95
N SER A 23 58.18 -186.37 -55.19
CA SER A 23 58.91 -185.88 -56.38
C SER A 23 58.53 -184.45 -56.76
N LEU A 24 57.22 -184.17 -56.79
CA LEU A 24 56.68 -182.86 -57.15
C LEU A 24 57.11 -181.75 -56.17
N THR A 25 57.21 -182.08 -54.88
CA THR A 25 57.68 -181.14 -53.86
C THR A 25 59.11 -180.66 -54.15
N SER A 26 60.02 -181.57 -54.50
CA SER A 26 61.44 -181.25 -54.71
C SER A 26 61.67 -180.27 -55.88
N ALA A 27 60.90 -180.37 -56.97
CA ALA A 27 61.05 -179.50 -58.14
C ALA A 27 60.52 -178.06 -57.89
N VAL A 28 59.48 -177.94 -57.06
CA VAL A 28 58.93 -176.64 -56.65
C VAL A 28 59.91 -175.89 -55.74
N GLU A 29 60.67 -176.61 -54.91
CA GLU A 29 61.74 -176.03 -54.10
C GLU A 29 62.86 -175.40 -54.97
N GLU A 30 63.31 -176.06 -56.04
CA GLU A 30 64.37 -175.52 -56.92
C GLU A 30 63.94 -174.25 -57.68
N MET A 31 62.69 -174.19 -58.19
CA MET A 31 62.20 -173.00 -58.91
C MET A 31 62.08 -171.75 -58.02
N LYS A 32 61.81 -171.92 -56.72
CA LYS A 32 61.77 -170.79 -55.78
C LYS A 32 63.12 -170.10 -55.64
N LEU A 33 64.21 -170.87 -55.55
CA LEU A 33 65.56 -170.35 -55.37
C LEU A 33 66.02 -169.44 -56.53
N LEU A 34 65.73 -169.82 -57.78
CA LEU A 34 66.11 -169.04 -58.97
C LEU A 34 65.35 -167.71 -59.11
N LEU A 35 64.08 -167.68 -58.70
CA LEU A 35 63.26 -166.47 -58.73
C LEU A 35 63.77 -165.41 -57.75
N GLU A 36 64.41 -165.85 -56.66
CA GLU A 36 64.91 -164.98 -55.61
C GLU A 36 66.19 -164.23 -56.05
N ASP A 37 67.16 -164.89 -56.71
CA ASP A 37 68.40 -164.26 -57.22
C ASP A 37 68.13 -163.15 -58.26
N ALA A 38 67.17 -163.37 -59.17
CA ALA A 38 66.86 -162.39 -60.21
C ALA A 38 66.32 -161.07 -59.65
N ARG A 39 65.56 -161.13 -58.55
CA ARG A 39 64.96 -159.95 -57.93
C ARG A 39 65.99 -159.07 -57.22
N GLU A 40 67.04 -159.65 -56.64
CA GLU A 40 68.08 -158.87 -55.96
C GLU A 40 68.88 -157.97 -56.91
N LYS A 41 69.24 -158.48 -58.10
CA LYS A 41 70.03 -157.72 -59.07
C LYS A 41 69.33 -156.47 -59.58
N GLN A 42 68.01 -156.52 -59.76
CA GLN A 42 67.23 -155.37 -60.23
C GLN A 42 67.29 -154.19 -59.25
N LYS A 43 67.21 -154.45 -57.94
CA LYS A 43 67.29 -153.40 -56.91
C LYS A 43 68.63 -152.67 -56.88
N ALA A 44 69.74 -153.38 -57.11
CA ALA A 44 71.07 -152.78 -57.02
C ALA A 44 71.31 -151.71 -58.11
N TYR A 45 70.74 -151.92 -59.30
CA TYR A 45 70.95 -151.01 -60.42
C TYR A 45 70.23 -149.67 -60.22
N GLU A 46 68.99 -149.70 -59.71
CA GLU A 46 68.21 -148.48 -59.44
C GLU A 46 68.93 -147.55 -58.44
N GLN A 47 69.58 -148.08 -57.41
CA GLN A 47 70.30 -147.26 -56.40
C GLN A 47 71.53 -146.52 -56.95
N TRP A 48 72.27 -147.14 -57.86
CA TRP A 48 73.51 -146.54 -58.38
C TRP A 48 73.22 -145.26 -59.19
N THR A 49 72.18 -145.30 -60.03
CA THR A 49 71.78 -144.17 -60.89
C THR A 49 71.39 -142.93 -60.10
N GLU A 50 70.70 -143.10 -58.98
CA GLU A 50 70.22 -141.97 -58.17
C GLU A 50 71.38 -141.17 -57.53
N THR A 51 72.51 -141.83 -57.25
CA THR A 51 73.63 -141.24 -56.51
C THR A 51 74.41 -140.21 -57.35
N GLN A 52 74.67 -140.51 -58.62
CA GLN A 52 75.50 -139.67 -59.49
C GLN A 52 74.88 -138.30 -59.81
N LYS A 53 73.55 -138.24 -59.87
CA LYS A 53 72.84 -136.99 -60.13
C LYS A 53 73.02 -135.97 -59.00
N ARG A 54 73.20 -136.43 -57.76
CA ARG A 54 73.41 -135.55 -56.61
C ARG A 54 74.78 -134.86 -56.61
N GLU A 55 75.83 -135.54 -57.05
CA GLU A 55 77.20 -134.99 -56.99
C GLU A 55 77.41 -133.83 -57.96
N THR A 56 76.84 -133.94 -59.16
CA THR A 56 77.03 -132.96 -60.23
C THR A 56 76.43 -131.60 -59.92
N GLU A 57 75.29 -131.57 -59.23
CA GLU A 57 74.66 -130.31 -58.82
C GLU A 57 75.55 -129.51 -57.84
N GLY A 58 76.33 -130.18 -56.97
CA GLY A 58 77.12 -129.51 -55.93
C GLY A 58 78.32 -128.68 -56.43
N LEU A 59 79.04 -129.15 -57.45
CA LEU A 59 80.26 -128.50 -57.95
C LEU A 59 80.01 -127.12 -58.58
N LYS A 60 78.85 -126.97 -59.21
CA LYS A 60 78.53 -125.78 -59.99
C LYS A 60 78.39 -124.55 -59.10
N GLU A 61 77.92 -124.74 -57.87
CA GLU A 61 77.72 -123.64 -56.93
C GLU A 61 79.05 -123.03 -56.44
N THR A 62 80.09 -123.83 -56.24
CA THR A 62 81.34 -123.37 -55.60
C THR A 62 82.13 -122.39 -56.45
N VAL A 63 82.19 -122.64 -57.76
CA VAL A 63 83.01 -121.85 -58.69
C VAL A 63 82.55 -120.40 -58.77
N GLY A 64 81.24 -120.16 -58.69
CA GLY A 64 80.67 -118.82 -58.77
C GLY A 64 81.22 -117.85 -57.71
N LYS A 65 81.52 -118.33 -56.50
CA LYS A 65 81.88 -117.45 -55.38
C LYS A 65 83.31 -116.89 -55.44
N LEU A 66 84.25 -117.54 -56.11
CA LEU A 66 85.67 -117.17 -56.05
C LEU A 66 86.02 -115.92 -56.86
N VAL A 67 85.43 -115.78 -58.05
CA VAL A 67 85.79 -114.73 -59.01
C VAL A 67 85.40 -113.35 -58.48
N GLU A 68 84.26 -113.27 -57.80
CA GLU A 68 83.81 -112.04 -57.17
C GLU A 68 84.80 -111.52 -56.10
N GLY A 69 85.70 -112.36 -55.57
CA GLY A 69 86.62 -111.97 -54.50
C GLY A 69 87.82 -111.09 -54.90
N LEU A 70 88.36 -111.19 -56.12
CA LEU A 70 89.73 -110.72 -56.43
C LEU A 70 89.83 -109.35 -57.09
N ALA A 71 88.90 -109.05 -58.02
CA ALA A 71 88.77 -107.72 -58.61
C ALA A 71 88.65 -106.64 -57.53
N SER A 72 88.18 -107.10 -56.38
CA SER A 72 88.05 -106.34 -55.17
C SER A 72 89.38 -105.88 -54.55
N LEU A 73 90.56 -106.43 -54.85
CA LEU A 73 91.77 -106.20 -54.04
C LEU A 73 92.89 -105.32 -54.61
N LEU A 74 92.97 -105.08 -55.92
CA LEU A 74 94.16 -104.45 -56.52
C LEU A 74 93.92 -103.05 -57.02
N LYS A 75 92.66 -102.81 -57.32
CA LYS A 75 92.08 -101.49 -57.19
C LYS A 75 92.40 -100.79 -55.85
N LEU A 76 93.20 -101.38 -54.96
CA LEU A 76 93.37 -101.00 -53.58
C LEU A 76 94.73 -100.36 -53.20
N ALA A 77 95.76 -100.28 -54.05
CA ALA A 77 97.14 -100.02 -53.56
C ALA A 77 97.86 -98.79 -54.14
N GLU A 78 97.75 -98.50 -55.43
CA GLU A 78 98.34 -97.28 -56.02
C GLU A 78 97.69 -96.01 -55.48
N GLU A 79 96.51 -96.21 -54.91
CA GLU A 79 95.86 -95.27 -54.03
C GLU A 79 96.75 -94.89 -52.80
N ASN A 80 97.95 -95.48 -52.56
CA ASN A 80 98.71 -95.29 -51.31
C ASN A 80 99.82 -94.21 -51.22
N THR A 81 100.54 -93.77 -52.26
CA THR A 81 101.84 -93.04 -52.06
C THR A 81 101.88 -91.61 -52.49
N ARG A 82 101.10 -91.27 -53.52
CA ARG A 82 100.71 -89.88 -53.73
C ARG A 82 100.12 -89.25 -52.46
N ALA A 83 99.89 -90.06 -51.43
CA ALA A 83 99.54 -89.69 -50.08
C ALA A 83 100.57 -88.94 -49.19
N ILE A 84 101.91 -88.93 -49.37
CA ILE A 84 102.81 -88.54 -48.24
C ILE A 84 103.42 -87.12 -48.27
N GLN A 85 103.96 -86.59 -49.36
CA GLN A 85 104.77 -85.34 -49.27
C GLN A 85 103.96 -84.06 -49.15
N GLU A 86 102.73 -84.11 -49.62
CA GLU A 86 101.73 -83.08 -49.34
C GLU A 86 101.64 -82.79 -47.81
N LEU A 87 102.09 -83.71 -46.94
CA LEU A 87 101.96 -83.65 -45.48
C LEU A 87 102.74 -82.55 -44.72
N ARG A 88 103.87 -82.00 -45.19
CA ARG A 88 104.78 -81.22 -44.30
C ARG A 88 104.70 -79.71 -44.35
N LYS A 89 104.62 -79.11 -45.54
CA LYS A 89 104.42 -77.64 -45.66
C LYS A 89 103.12 -77.23 -44.93
N GLN A 90 102.18 -78.17 -44.94
CA GLN A 90 101.03 -78.24 -44.07
C GLN A 90 101.31 -78.08 -42.57
N THR A 91 102.52 -78.16 -42.01
CA THR A 91 102.74 -78.16 -40.55
C THR A 91 102.97 -76.79 -39.92
N GLU A 92 103.62 -75.84 -40.61
CA GLU A 92 104.08 -74.58 -39.98
C GLU A 92 103.05 -73.46 -40.09
N GLU A 93 102.36 -73.40 -41.23
CA GLU A 93 101.11 -72.66 -41.37
C GLU A 93 100.12 -73.08 -40.26
N ASN A 94 100.19 -74.33 -39.78
CA ASN A 94 99.39 -74.75 -38.63
C ASN A 94 99.75 -74.04 -37.32
N THR A 95 100.99 -73.60 -37.07
CA THR A 95 101.39 -73.09 -35.73
C THR A 95 100.93 -71.64 -35.48
N ARG A 96 101.06 -70.75 -36.47
CA ARG A 96 100.51 -69.39 -36.33
C ARG A 96 98.99 -69.43 -36.31
N ALA A 97 98.41 -70.29 -37.14
CA ALA A 97 96.99 -70.62 -37.06
C ALA A 97 96.63 -71.04 -35.62
N ILE A 98 97.42 -71.90 -34.96
CA ILE A 98 97.17 -72.32 -33.56
C ILE A 98 97.11 -71.14 -32.55
N GLN A 99 97.93 -70.08 -32.66
CA GLN A 99 97.92 -68.98 -31.68
C GLN A 99 96.74 -68.02 -31.85
N GLU A 100 96.41 -67.64 -33.09
CA GLU A 100 95.17 -66.89 -33.36
C GLU A 100 93.96 -67.73 -32.96
N LEU A 101 93.98 -69.04 -33.26
CA LEU A 101 92.97 -69.99 -32.78
C LEU A 101 92.85 -69.97 -31.25
N ARG A 102 93.92 -69.73 -30.48
CA ARG A 102 93.83 -69.62 -29.00
C ARG A 102 93.14 -68.35 -28.52
N LYS A 103 93.46 -67.18 -29.06
CA LYS A 103 92.80 -65.92 -28.67
C LYS A 103 91.33 -65.93 -29.07
N ILE A 104 91.06 -66.42 -30.29
CA ILE A 104 89.70 -66.72 -30.75
C ILE A 104 89.05 -67.71 -29.80
N SER A 105 89.74 -68.76 -29.35
CA SER A 105 89.21 -69.74 -28.39
C SER A 105 88.86 -69.11 -27.02
N GLU A 106 89.59 -68.13 -26.51
CA GLU A 106 89.26 -67.46 -25.24
C GLU A 106 88.05 -66.52 -25.36
N GLU A 107 88.01 -65.71 -26.43
CA GLU A 107 86.84 -64.87 -26.74
C GLU A 107 85.62 -65.75 -27.00
N ASN A 108 85.79 -66.84 -27.76
CA ASN A 108 84.77 -67.88 -27.94
C ASN A 108 84.36 -68.47 -26.59
N THR A 109 85.27 -68.66 -25.64
CA THR A 109 84.91 -69.20 -24.31
C THR A 109 84.03 -68.24 -23.52
N LYS A 110 84.35 -66.94 -23.50
CA LYS A 110 83.50 -65.91 -22.85
C LYS A 110 82.14 -65.79 -23.55
N ALA A 111 82.14 -65.78 -24.88
CA ALA A 111 80.92 -65.78 -25.67
C ALA A 111 80.08 -67.05 -25.41
N ILE A 112 80.71 -68.22 -25.29
CA ILE A 112 80.05 -69.48 -24.91
C ILE A 112 79.45 -69.38 -23.52
N ILE A 113 80.11 -68.76 -22.53
CA ILE A 113 79.57 -68.61 -21.18
C ILE A 113 78.33 -67.70 -21.19
N GLU A 114 78.39 -66.56 -21.87
CA GLU A 114 77.23 -65.65 -21.98
C GLU A 114 76.09 -66.32 -22.77
N LEU A 115 76.41 -66.99 -23.88
CA LEU A 115 75.46 -67.79 -24.65
C LEU A 115 74.85 -68.91 -23.81
N ARG A 116 75.61 -69.54 -22.91
CA ARG A 116 75.08 -70.57 -21.99
C ARG A 116 74.13 -69.97 -20.97
N LYS A 117 74.45 -68.80 -20.40
CA LYS A 117 73.54 -68.09 -19.47
C LYS A 117 72.25 -67.70 -20.18
N GLN A 118 72.34 -67.11 -21.38
CA GLN A 118 71.19 -66.80 -22.21
C GLN A 118 70.40 -68.07 -22.60
N THR A 119 71.09 -69.17 -22.89
CA THR A 119 70.46 -70.46 -23.20
C THR A 119 69.71 -71.00 -21.97
N GLU A 120 70.25 -70.84 -20.76
CA GLU A 120 69.60 -71.25 -19.52
C GLU A 120 68.34 -70.42 -19.24
N GLU A 121 68.42 -69.09 -19.37
CA GLU A 121 67.28 -68.18 -19.25
C GLU A 121 66.21 -68.49 -20.30
N ASN A 122 66.62 -68.68 -21.56
CA ASN A 122 65.72 -69.10 -22.63
C ASN A 122 65.10 -70.47 -22.34
N THR A 123 65.85 -71.41 -21.75
CA THR A 123 65.33 -72.73 -21.37
C THR A 123 64.28 -72.61 -20.27
N LYS A 124 64.48 -71.75 -19.26
CA LYS A 124 63.48 -71.46 -18.22
C LYS A 124 62.23 -70.82 -18.82
N ALA A 125 62.40 -69.82 -19.69
CA ALA A 125 61.29 -69.17 -20.40
C ALA A 125 60.52 -70.16 -21.28
N ILE A 126 61.22 -71.04 -22.02
CA ILE A 126 60.60 -72.11 -22.81
C ILE A 126 59.85 -73.09 -21.90
N ALA A 127 60.37 -73.43 -20.73
CA ALA A 127 59.70 -74.32 -19.78
C ALA A 127 58.43 -73.70 -19.21
N GLU A 128 58.43 -72.40 -18.89
CA GLU A 128 57.23 -71.66 -18.49
C GLU A 128 56.22 -71.56 -19.62
N LEU A 129 56.64 -71.19 -20.83
CA LEU A 129 55.79 -71.18 -22.01
C LEU A 129 55.18 -72.56 -22.28
N ARG A 130 55.93 -73.65 -22.09
CA ARG A 130 55.40 -75.01 -22.19
C ARG A 130 54.32 -75.30 -21.15
N LYS A 131 54.50 -74.87 -19.89
CA LYS A 131 53.45 -75.00 -18.86
C LYS A 131 52.21 -74.21 -19.24
N THR A 132 52.37 -72.99 -19.77
CA THR A 132 51.25 -72.16 -20.23
C THR A 132 50.54 -72.80 -21.43
N VAL A 133 51.29 -73.32 -22.40
CA VAL A 133 50.75 -74.03 -23.56
C VAL A 133 50.00 -75.29 -23.12
N GLU A 134 50.53 -76.04 -22.17
CA GLU A 134 49.85 -77.23 -21.63
C GLU A 134 48.54 -76.86 -20.92
N ALA A 135 48.55 -75.80 -20.09
CA ALA A 135 47.34 -75.29 -19.47
C ALA A 135 46.30 -74.82 -20.51
N HIS A 136 46.74 -74.12 -21.57
CA HIS A 136 45.86 -73.76 -22.67
C HIS A 136 45.33 -74.97 -23.43
N ASN A 137 46.14 -76.01 -23.65
CA ASN A 137 45.68 -77.24 -24.30
C ASN A 137 44.61 -77.96 -23.47
N VAL A 138 44.77 -78.01 -22.14
CA VAL A 138 43.74 -78.53 -21.23
C VAL A 138 42.45 -77.70 -21.35
N GLN A 139 42.56 -76.37 -21.33
CA GLN A 139 41.40 -75.48 -21.48
C GLN A 139 40.72 -75.64 -22.86
N ILE A 140 41.51 -75.79 -23.92
CA ILE A 140 41.00 -76.05 -25.28
C ILE A 140 40.26 -77.39 -25.32
N ALA A 141 40.77 -78.43 -24.65
CA ALA A 141 40.10 -79.73 -24.58
C ALA A 141 38.77 -79.64 -23.81
N GLU A 142 38.73 -78.92 -22.69
CA GLU A 142 37.50 -78.65 -21.94
C GLU A 142 36.48 -77.85 -22.76
N ASN A 143 36.93 -76.76 -23.39
CA ASN A 143 36.08 -75.96 -24.28
C ASN A 143 35.56 -76.79 -25.45
N THR A 144 36.36 -77.71 -26.00
CA THR A 144 35.94 -78.62 -27.05
C THR A 144 34.84 -79.57 -26.57
N LYS A 145 34.96 -80.12 -25.35
CA LYS A 145 33.89 -80.94 -24.74
C LYS A 145 32.61 -80.13 -24.52
N ALA A 146 32.72 -78.91 -23.99
CA ALA A 146 31.57 -78.03 -23.79
C ALA A 146 30.88 -77.69 -25.12
N ILE A 147 31.64 -77.41 -26.19
CA ILE A 147 31.09 -77.20 -27.54
C ILE A 147 30.37 -78.45 -28.06
N GLN A 148 30.90 -79.65 -27.81
CA GLN A 148 30.24 -80.90 -28.21
C GLN A 148 28.93 -81.12 -27.46
N GLU A 149 28.88 -80.83 -26.16
CA GLU A 149 27.64 -80.91 -25.37
C GLU A 149 26.61 -79.89 -25.85
N LEU A 150 27.01 -78.64 -26.11
CA LEU A 150 26.14 -77.62 -26.69
C LEU A 150 25.61 -78.03 -28.06
N ARG A 151 26.42 -78.70 -28.90
CA ARG A 151 25.96 -79.25 -30.18
C ARG A 151 24.89 -80.34 -29.98
N LYS A 152 25.09 -81.28 -29.06
CA LYS A 152 24.08 -82.31 -28.75
C LYS A 152 22.76 -81.69 -28.29
N VAL A 153 22.82 -80.74 -27.36
CA VAL A 153 21.62 -80.02 -26.90
C VAL A 153 20.95 -79.25 -28.05
N SER A 154 21.73 -78.62 -28.94
CA SER A 154 21.19 -77.93 -30.12
C SER A 154 20.52 -78.90 -31.10
N GLU A 155 21.07 -80.11 -31.28
CA GLU A 155 20.48 -81.15 -32.13
C GLU A 155 19.16 -81.66 -31.52
N GLU A 156 19.12 -81.89 -30.21
CA GLU A 156 17.91 -82.26 -29.47
C GLU A 156 16.83 -81.18 -29.58
N ASN A 157 17.20 -79.91 -29.38
CA ASN A 157 16.29 -78.78 -29.57
C ASN A 157 15.78 -78.70 -31.01
N THR A 158 16.62 -78.98 -32.00
CA THR A 158 16.22 -79.01 -33.41
C THR A 158 15.18 -80.12 -33.65
N ARG A 159 15.38 -81.31 -33.09
CA ARG A 159 14.41 -82.41 -33.17
C ARG A 159 13.09 -82.05 -32.49
N ALA A 160 13.14 -81.47 -31.29
CA ALA A 160 11.94 -81.02 -30.58
C ALA A 160 11.15 -79.96 -31.38
N ILE A 161 11.84 -79.01 -32.02
CA ILE A 161 11.20 -78.03 -32.90
C ILE A 161 10.55 -78.70 -34.12
N GLN A 162 11.19 -79.71 -34.72
CA GLN A 162 10.62 -80.47 -35.83
C GLN A 162 9.35 -81.24 -35.40
N GLU A 163 9.37 -81.87 -34.22
CA GLU A 163 8.22 -82.56 -33.63
C GLU A 163 7.05 -81.58 -33.39
N LEU A 164 7.33 -80.42 -32.79
CA LEU A 164 6.34 -79.37 -32.57
C LEU A 164 5.76 -78.83 -33.89
N ARG A 165 6.58 -78.70 -34.94
CA ARG A 165 6.11 -78.33 -36.28
C ARG A 165 5.18 -79.38 -36.87
N LYS A 166 5.52 -80.67 -36.73
CA LYS A 166 4.67 -81.77 -37.19
C LYS A 166 3.33 -81.77 -36.45
N GLN A 167 3.36 -81.60 -35.13
CA GLN A 167 2.14 -81.48 -34.32
C GLN A 167 1.30 -80.25 -34.72
N ALA A 168 1.94 -79.11 -35.01
CA ALA A 168 1.25 -77.92 -35.48
C ALA A 168 0.59 -78.13 -36.87
N GLU A 169 1.25 -78.88 -37.77
CA GLU A 169 0.68 -79.26 -39.06
C GLU A 169 -0.52 -80.20 -38.90
N GLU A 170 -0.41 -81.21 -38.03
CA GLU A 170 -1.52 -82.12 -37.69
C GLU A 170 -2.69 -81.36 -37.07
N ASN A 171 -2.42 -80.45 -36.12
CA ASN A 171 -3.43 -79.57 -35.55
C ASN A 171 -4.07 -78.67 -36.62
N THR A 172 -3.30 -78.18 -37.59
CA THR A 172 -3.82 -77.39 -38.71
C THR A 172 -4.76 -78.22 -39.59
N LYS A 173 -4.39 -79.47 -39.90
CA LYS A 173 -5.26 -80.41 -40.63
C LYS A 173 -6.53 -80.72 -39.84
N ALA A 174 -6.42 -80.95 -38.53
CA ALA A 174 -7.57 -81.17 -37.66
C ALA A 174 -8.49 -79.95 -37.60
N ILE A 175 -7.95 -78.73 -37.54
CA ILE A 175 -8.73 -77.48 -37.62
C ILE A 175 -9.40 -77.34 -38.98
N GLN A 176 -8.73 -77.67 -40.09
CA GLN A 176 -9.34 -77.67 -41.42
C GLN A 176 -10.49 -78.68 -41.52
N GLU A 177 -10.32 -79.87 -40.95
CA GLU A 177 -11.37 -80.88 -40.91
C GLU A 177 -12.55 -80.45 -40.03
N LEU A 178 -12.28 -79.90 -38.85
CA LEU A 178 -13.31 -79.29 -38.00
C LEU A 178 -14.03 -78.15 -38.71
N ARG A 179 -13.33 -77.34 -39.53
CA ARG A 179 -13.95 -76.30 -40.36
C ARG A 179 -14.84 -76.90 -41.44
N LYS A 180 -14.39 -77.94 -42.15
CA LYS A 180 -15.24 -78.68 -43.11
C LYS A 180 -16.47 -79.26 -42.41
N GLN A 181 -16.29 -79.90 -41.26
CA GLN A 181 -17.41 -80.42 -40.47
C GLN A 181 -18.32 -79.30 -39.96
N THR A 182 -17.78 -78.14 -39.62
CA THR A 182 -18.58 -76.97 -39.24
C THR A 182 -19.35 -76.41 -40.43
N GLU A 183 -18.77 -76.39 -41.63
CA GLU A 183 -19.45 -75.99 -42.86
C GLU A 183 -20.52 -77.02 -43.28
N GLU A 184 -20.22 -78.32 -43.16
CA GLU A 184 -21.16 -79.42 -43.35
C GLU A 184 -22.31 -79.32 -42.34
N ASN A 185 -21.99 -79.10 -41.06
CA ASN A 185 -22.98 -78.87 -40.01
C ASN A 185 -23.77 -77.59 -40.25
N ALA A 186 -23.18 -76.55 -40.85
CA ALA A 186 -23.87 -75.32 -41.22
C ALA A 186 -24.82 -75.54 -42.40
N LYS A 187 -24.39 -76.28 -43.44
CA LYS A 187 -25.27 -76.74 -44.54
C LYS A 187 -26.37 -77.64 -44.01
N GLN A 188 -26.06 -78.59 -43.14
CA GLN A 188 -27.04 -79.41 -42.44
C GLN A 188 -27.94 -78.58 -41.55
N THR A 189 -27.44 -77.51 -40.92
CA THR A 189 -28.28 -76.58 -40.13
C THR A 189 -29.18 -75.76 -41.03
N GLU A 190 -28.71 -75.34 -42.21
CA GLU A 190 -29.52 -74.64 -43.20
C GLU A 190 -30.57 -75.57 -43.82
N GLU A 191 -30.19 -76.80 -44.19
CA GLU A 191 -31.08 -77.86 -44.62
C GLU A 191 -32.05 -78.24 -43.52
N ASN A 192 -31.61 -78.35 -42.27
CA ASN A 192 -32.47 -78.55 -41.11
C ASN A 192 -33.35 -77.33 -40.90
N THR A 193 -32.90 -76.10 -41.21
CA THR A 193 -33.72 -74.89 -41.10
C THR A 193 -34.76 -74.84 -42.20
N ARG A 194 -34.42 -75.22 -43.43
CA ARG A 194 -35.35 -75.38 -44.56
C ARG A 194 -36.31 -76.54 -44.31
N ALA A 195 -35.83 -77.66 -43.81
CA ALA A 195 -36.62 -78.81 -43.39
C ALA A 195 -37.46 -78.45 -42.17
N ILE A 196 -37.00 -77.61 -41.23
CA ILE A 196 -37.80 -77.06 -40.14
C ILE A 196 -38.80 -76.06 -40.69
N ALA A 197 -38.52 -75.32 -41.76
CA ALA A 197 -39.46 -74.41 -42.39
C ALA A 197 -40.53 -75.17 -43.21
N GLU A 198 -40.16 -76.24 -43.92
CA GLU A 198 -41.06 -77.15 -44.59
C GLU A 198 -41.81 -78.03 -43.60
N LEU A 199 -41.15 -78.54 -42.57
CA LEU A 199 -41.78 -79.17 -41.42
C LEU A 199 -42.61 -78.15 -40.67
N ARG A 200 -42.34 -76.85 -40.65
CA ARG A 200 -43.24 -75.83 -40.08
C ARG A 200 -44.46 -75.65 -40.96
N LYS A 201 -44.31 -75.58 -42.29
CA LYS A 201 -45.46 -75.60 -43.24
C LYS A 201 -46.27 -76.91 -43.12
N THR A 202 -45.59 -78.04 -42.97
CA THR A 202 -46.17 -79.37 -42.81
C THR A 202 -46.67 -79.58 -41.39
N VAL A 203 -46.13 -78.90 -40.38
CA VAL A 203 -46.59 -78.82 -38.98
C VAL A 203 -47.71 -77.82 -38.90
N GLU A 204 -47.85 -76.87 -39.79
CA GLU A 204 -48.97 -75.93 -39.84
C GLU A 204 -50.15 -76.59 -40.58
N ALA A 205 -49.88 -77.28 -41.70
CA ALA A 205 -50.81 -78.20 -42.35
C ALA A 205 -51.14 -79.40 -41.47
N HIS A 206 -50.14 -79.99 -40.80
CA HIS A 206 -50.38 -80.97 -39.77
C HIS A 206 -51.02 -80.32 -38.56
N ASN A 207 -50.82 -79.07 -38.15
CA ASN A 207 -51.50 -78.41 -37.02
C ASN A 207 -52.95 -78.11 -37.36
N VAL A 208 -53.30 -78.04 -38.64
CA VAL A 208 -54.68 -78.17 -39.11
C VAL A 208 -55.10 -79.65 -39.00
N GLN A 209 -54.30 -80.60 -39.50
CA GLN A 209 -54.51 -82.06 -39.39
C GLN A 209 -54.40 -82.61 -37.95
N ILE A 210 -53.87 -81.87 -36.98
CA ILE A 210 -53.52 -82.11 -35.56
C ILE A 210 -54.51 -81.22 -34.79
N ALA A 211 -54.99 -80.08 -35.25
CA ALA A 211 -56.28 -79.58 -34.74
C ALA A 211 -57.39 -80.62 -35.02
N GLU A 212 -57.25 -81.43 -36.08
CA GLU A 212 -58.08 -82.59 -36.42
C GLU A 212 -57.62 -83.93 -35.76
N ASN A 213 -56.32 -84.24 -35.71
CA ASN A 213 -55.74 -85.48 -35.15
C ASN A 213 -55.26 -85.32 -33.71
N THR A 214 -55.05 -84.13 -33.20
CA THR A 214 -54.83 -83.70 -31.79
C THR A 214 -56.15 -83.24 -31.16
N LYS A 215 -57.26 -83.30 -31.90
CA LYS A 215 -58.52 -83.80 -31.33
C LYS A 215 -58.50 -85.31 -31.07
N ALA A 216 -57.52 -86.07 -31.60
CA ALA A 216 -57.48 -87.54 -31.56
C ALA A 216 -56.19 -88.17 -30.95
N ILE A 217 -55.12 -87.41 -30.70
CA ILE A 217 -53.74 -87.90 -30.45
C ILE A 217 -52.96 -86.92 -29.53
N GLN A 218 -53.53 -85.74 -29.18
CA GLN A 218 -53.37 -85.11 -27.84
C GLN A 218 -53.50 -86.17 -26.75
N GLU A 219 -54.29 -87.19 -27.05
CA GLU A 219 -54.53 -88.39 -26.27
C GLU A 219 -53.34 -89.36 -26.20
N LEU A 220 -52.33 -89.34 -27.09
CA LEU A 220 -51.48 -90.53 -27.27
C LEU A 220 -49.96 -90.35 -27.38
N ARG A 221 -49.41 -89.20 -27.82
CA ARG A 221 -47.93 -89.10 -28.02
C ARG A 221 -47.23 -87.89 -27.39
N LYS A 222 -47.96 -86.81 -27.03
CA LYS A 222 -47.47 -85.77 -26.08
C LYS A 222 -46.83 -86.44 -24.86
N VAL A 223 -47.50 -87.46 -24.31
CA VAL A 223 -47.08 -88.35 -23.21
C VAL A 223 -45.68 -89.00 -23.39
N SER A 224 -45.19 -89.22 -24.61
CA SER A 224 -43.97 -90.02 -24.85
C SER A 224 -42.74 -89.21 -25.32
N GLU A 225 -42.91 -88.07 -25.99
CA GLU A 225 -41.80 -87.18 -26.40
C GLU A 225 -41.61 -85.97 -25.46
N GLU A 226 -42.63 -85.59 -24.67
CA GLU A 226 -42.52 -84.65 -23.52
C GLU A 226 -41.51 -85.14 -22.46
N ASN A 227 -41.20 -86.44 -22.41
CA ASN A 227 -40.31 -86.99 -21.38
C ASN A 227 -38.83 -87.08 -21.79
N THR A 228 -38.48 -87.37 -23.04
CA THR A 228 -37.05 -87.59 -23.42
C THR A 228 -36.35 -86.32 -23.92
N ARG A 229 -37.06 -85.41 -24.61
CA ARG A 229 -36.49 -84.12 -25.09
C ARG A 229 -36.40 -83.07 -23.97
N ALA A 230 -37.34 -83.04 -23.03
CA ALA A 230 -37.28 -82.13 -21.88
C ALA A 230 -36.04 -82.38 -20.98
N ILE A 231 -35.64 -83.64 -20.78
CA ILE A 231 -34.51 -83.99 -19.90
C ILE A 231 -33.14 -83.58 -20.47
N GLN A 232 -32.96 -83.59 -21.80
CA GLN A 232 -31.68 -83.24 -22.43
C GLN A 232 -31.52 -81.72 -22.66
N GLU A 233 -32.61 -81.01 -22.99
CA GLU A 233 -32.61 -79.55 -23.20
C GLU A 233 -32.39 -78.78 -21.88
N LEU A 234 -33.04 -79.22 -20.78
CA LEU A 234 -32.90 -78.61 -19.45
C LEU A 234 -31.45 -78.66 -18.91
N ARG A 235 -30.68 -79.70 -19.25
CA ARG A 235 -29.28 -79.84 -18.79
C ARG A 235 -28.35 -78.84 -19.48
N LYS A 236 -28.53 -78.60 -20.77
CA LYS A 236 -27.71 -77.69 -21.58
C LYS A 236 -27.99 -76.22 -21.24
N GLN A 237 -29.25 -75.88 -20.96
CA GLN A 237 -29.67 -74.54 -20.57
C GLN A 237 -29.27 -74.18 -19.12
N THR A 238 -29.14 -75.17 -18.23
CA THR A 238 -28.63 -74.98 -16.86
C THR A 238 -27.14 -74.59 -16.84
N GLU A 239 -26.34 -75.09 -17.79
CA GLU A 239 -24.89 -74.87 -17.84
C GLU A 239 -24.52 -73.48 -18.41
N GLU A 240 -25.28 -72.98 -19.39
CA GLU A 240 -25.13 -71.63 -19.95
C GLU A 240 -25.63 -70.54 -18.98
N ASN A 241 -26.76 -70.76 -18.29
CA ASN A 241 -27.26 -69.86 -17.25
C ASN A 241 -26.28 -69.75 -16.06
N THR A 242 -25.55 -70.83 -15.74
CA THR A 242 -24.54 -70.83 -14.67
C THR A 242 -23.36 -69.88 -14.98
N ARG A 243 -22.95 -69.77 -16.24
CA ARG A 243 -21.87 -68.86 -16.66
C ARG A 243 -22.33 -67.40 -16.70
N ALA A 244 -23.55 -67.12 -17.17
CA ALA A 244 -24.13 -65.78 -17.14
C ALA A 244 -24.37 -65.27 -15.70
N ILE A 245 -24.75 -66.15 -14.77
CA ILE A 245 -24.90 -65.83 -13.34
C ILE A 245 -23.54 -65.49 -12.68
N GLN A 246 -22.43 -66.11 -13.11
CA GLN A 246 -21.10 -65.80 -12.58
C GLN A 246 -20.60 -64.42 -13.02
N GLU A 247 -20.85 -64.02 -14.27
CA GLU A 247 -20.51 -62.68 -14.80
C GLU A 247 -21.31 -61.58 -14.08
N LEU A 248 -22.63 -61.78 -13.90
CA LEU A 248 -23.51 -60.87 -13.16
C LEU A 248 -23.11 -60.73 -11.68
N ARG A 249 -22.58 -61.81 -11.06
CA ARG A 249 -22.09 -61.77 -9.67
C ARG A 249 -20.86 -60.89 -9.52
N LYS A 250 -19.89 -60.94 -10.45
CA LYS A 250 -18.73 -60.04 -10.45
C LYS A 250 -19.13 -58.57 -10.59
N GLN A 251 -20.06 -58.28 -11.50
CA GLN A 251 -20.57 -56.92 -11.67
C GLN A 251 -21.32 -56.41 -10.42
N THR A 252 -22.05 -57.30 -9.75
CA THR A 252 -22.78 -56.99 -8.51
C THR A 252 -21.82 -56.69 -7.35
N GLU A 253 -20.69 -57.41 -7.26
CA GLU A 253 -19.67 -57.20 -6.22
C GLU A 253 -18.93 -55.87 -6.41
N GLU A 254 -18.65 -55.47 -7.65
CA GLU A 254 -18.03 -54.18 -7.97
C GLU A 254 -18.97 -53.00 -7.73
N ASN A 255 -20.25 -53.12 -8.09
CA ASN A 255 -21.29 -52.15 -7.76
C ASN A 255 -21.51 -52.01 -6.24
N THR A 256 -21.32 -53.09 -5.48
CA THR A 256 -21.43 -53.07 -4.01
C THR A 256 -20.31 -52.23 -3.38
N LYS A 257 -19.06 -52.38 -3.85
CA LYS A 257 -17.93 -51.55 -3.40
C LYS A 257 -18.12 -50.06 -3.74
N GLN A 258 -18.60 -49.76 -4.95
CA GLN A 258 -18.91 -48.38 -5.34
C GLN A 258 -20.04 -47.77 -4.47
N THR A 259 -21.02 -48.59 -4.07
CA THR A 259 -22.11 -48.15 -3.19
C THR A 259 -21.60 -47.83 -1.78
N GLU A 260 -20.64 -48.59 -1.25
CA GLU A 260 -19.99 -48.31 0.03
C GLU A 260 -19.17 -47.02 0.01
N GLU A 261 -18.42 -46.76 -1.07
CA GLU A 261 -17.68 -45.51 -1.25
C GLU A 261 -18.61 -44.29 -1.38
N ASN A 262 -19.68 -44.41 -2.15
CA ASN A 262 -20.70 -43.37 -2.26
C ASN A 262 -21.40 -43.12 -0.91
N THR A 263 -21.62 -44.16 -0.11
CA THR A 263 -22.20 -44.04 1.23
C THR A 263 -21.26 -43.25 2.16
N LYS A 264 -19.94 -43.48 2.10
CA LYS A 264 -18.94 -42.69 2.85
C LYS A 264 -18.90 -41.23 2.39
N ALA A 265 -18.97 -40.98 1.08
CA ALA A 265 -19.04 -39.63 0.54
C ALA A 265 -20.32 -38.88 0.97
N ILE A 266 -21.46 -39.57 1.04
CA ILE A 266 -22.73 -39.00 1.54
C ILE A 266 -22.62 -38.64 3.04
N VAL A 267 -21.93 -39.45 3.85
CA VAL A 267 -21.71 -39.14 5.28
C VAL A 267 -20.85 -37.89 5.47
N GLU A 268 -19.79 -37.72 4.66
CA GLU A 268 -18.97 -36.50 4.70
C GLU A 268 -19.74 -35.27 4.19
N LEU A 269 -20.51 -35.38 3.11
CA LEU A 269 -21.39 -34.30 2.64
C LEU A 269 -22.42 -33.92 3.70
N ARG A 270 -22.98 -34.88 4.45
CA ARG A 270 -23.90 -34.60 5.57
C ARG A 270 -23.21 -33.81 6.68
N LYS A 271 -21.94 -34.10 7.03
CA LYS A 271 -21.19 -33.28 8.00
C LYS A 271 -20.98 -31.87 7.50
N THR A 272 -20.67 -31.69 6.21
CA THR A 272 -20.52 -30.35 5.61
C THR A 272 -21.83 -29.57 5.62
N VAL A 273 -22.96 -30.23 5.30
CA VAL A 273 -24.30 -29.62 5.37
C VAL A 273 -24.65 -29.20 6.80
N GLU A 274 -24.33 -30.04 7.79
CA GLU A 274 -24.56 -29.72 9.21
C GLU A 274 -23.74 -28.50 9.65
N ALA A 275 -22.47 -28.41 9.24
CA ALA A 275 -21.62 -27.25 9.50
C ALA A 275 -22.17 -25.97 8.84
N HIS A 276 -22.66 -26.05 7.59
CA HIS A 276 -23.32 -24.93 6.94
C HIS A 276 -24.61 -24.51 7.65
N ASN A 277 -25.40 -25.46 8.16
CA ASN A 277 -26.62 -25.16 8.92
C ASN A 277 -26.31 -24.38 10.22
N VAL A 278 -25.23 -24.74 10.93
CA VAL A 278 -24.75 -23.97 12.09
C VAL A 278 -24.36 -22.54 11.67
N GLN A 279 -23.63 -22.38 10.58
CA GLN A 279 -23.24 -21.05 10.08
C GLN A 279 -24.46 -20.21 9.65
N ILE A 280 -25.46 -20.83 9.02
CA ILE A 280 -26.72 -20.17 8.64
C ILE A 280 -27.47 -19.69 9.89
N ALA A 281 -27.49 -20.49 10.96
CA ALA A 281 -28.12 -20.11 12.22
C ALA A 281 -27.41 -18.91 12.89
N GLU A 282 -26.07 -18.89 12.87
CA GLU A 282 -25.27 -17.75 13.35
C GLU A 282 -25.50 -16.48 12.52
N ASN A 283 -25.48 -16.61 11.19
CA ASN A 283 -25.76 -15.48 10.29
C ASN A 283 -27.19 -14.96 10.47
N THR A 284 -28.15 -15.83 10.74
CA THR A 284 -29.55 -15.43 11.04
C THR A 284 -29.63 -14.60 12.32
N LYS A 285 -28.91 -14.98 13.39
CA LYS A 285 -28.82 -14.17 14.62
C LYS A 285 -28.16 -12.82 14.36
N ALA A 286 -27.09 -12.78 13.57
CA ALA A 286 -26.41 -11.53 13.21
C ALA A 286 -27.33 -10.58 12.42
N ILE A 287 -28.12 -11.10 11.48
CA ILE A 287 -29.12 -10.33 10.73
C ILE A 287 -30.22 -9.79 11.66
N GLN A 288 -30.66 -10.56 12.66
CA GLN A 288 -31.65 -10.09 13.63
C GLN A 288 -31.12 -8.93 14.48
N GLU A 289 -29.87 -8.98 14.93
CA GLU A 289 -29.24 -7.90 15.69
C GLU A 289 -29.09 -6.63 14.84
N LEU A 290 -28.65 -6.76 13.59
CA LEU A 290 -28.59 -5.63 12.65
C LEU A 290 -29.96 -5.01 12.38
N ARG A 291 -31.03 -5.82 12.32
CA ARG A 291 -32.41 -5.32 12.17
C ARG A 291 -32.84 -4.52 13.40
N LYS A 292 -32.54 -5.00 14.62
CA LYS A 292 -32.84 -4.28 15.86
C LYS A 292 -32.13 -2.92 15.91
N GLN A 293 -30.85 -2.89 15.54
CA GLN A 293 -30.09 -1.64 15.49
C GLN A 293 -30.60 -0.68 14.40
N THR A 294 -31.07 -1.21 13.26
CA THR A 294 -31.73 -0.41 12.22
C THR A 294 -33.04 0.21 12.72
N GLU A 295 -33.82 -0.51 13.52
CA GLU A 295 -35.06 -0.01 14.12
C GLU A 295 -34.78 1.09 15.16
N GLU A 296 -33.76 0.91 16.01
CA GLU A 296 -33.30 1.93 16.96
C GLU A 296 -32.83 3.21 16.25
N ASN A 297 -32.03 3.08 15.19
CA ASN A 297 -31.61 4.21 14.36
C ASN A 297 -32.81 4.92 13.70
N THR A 298 -33.81 4.15 13.25
CA THR A 298 -35.04 4.72 12.67
C THR A 298 -35.82 5.53 13.70
N ARG A 299 -35.92 5.06 14.95
CA ARG A 299 -36.54 5.81 16.06
C ARG A 299 -35.76 7.08 16.41
N ALA A 300 -34.44 7.00 16.46
CA ALA A 300 -33.58 8.18 16.70
C ALA A 300 -33.74 9.25 15.60
N ILE A 301 -33.82 8.84 14.33
CA ILE A 301 -34.09 9.76 13.22
C ILE A 301 -35.48 10.42 13.36
N ALA A 302 -36.50 9.68 13.80
CA ALA A 302 -37.83 10.24 14.02
C ALA A 302 -37.86 11.28 15.16
N GLU A 303 -37.10 11.06 16.25
CA GLU A 303 -36.94 12.03 17.34
C GLU A 303 -36.19 13.29 16.90
N LEU A 304 -35.11 13.13 16.13
CA LEU A 304 -34.38 14.25 15.54
C LEU A 304 -35.28 15.09 14.61
N ARG A 305 -36.13 14.44 13.81
CA ARG A 305 -37.12 15.14 12.97
C ARG A 305 -38.10 15.96 13.81
N LYS A 306 -38.63 15.43 14.91
CA LYS A 306 -39.49 16.20 15.84
C LYS A 306 -38.75 17.41 16.42
N THR A 307 -37.48 17.25 16.75
CA THR A 307 -36.65 18.33 17.29
C THR A 307 -36.41 19.43 16.24
N VAL A 308 -36.12 19.05 15.00
CA VAL A 308 -35.98 19.98 13.88
C VAL A 308 -37.29 20.73 13.61
N GLU A 309 -38.44 20.04 13.65
CA GLU A 309 -39.76 20.66 13.51
C GLU A 309 -40.00 21.72 14.61
N ALA A 310 -39.67 21.39 15.86
CA ALA A 310 -39.78 22.32 17.00
C ALA A 310 -38.85 23.54 16.84
N HIS A 311 -37.60 23.34 16.39
CA HIS A 311 -36.71 24.46 16.09
C HIS A 311 -37.23 25.34 14.94
N ASN A 312 -37.84 24.75 13.90
CA ASN A 312 -38.44 25.52 12.81
C ASN A 312 -39.60 26.40 13.32
N VAL A 313 -40.44 25.90 14.24
CA VAL A 313 -41.46 26.70 14.92
C VAL A 313 -40.83 27.86 15.70
N GLN A 314 -39.77 27.60 16.47
CA GLN A 314 -39.07 28.65 17.22
C GLN A 314 -38.43 29.70 16.31
N ILE A 315 -37.86 29.29 15.18
CA ILE A 315 -37.30 30.20 14.17
C ILE A 315 -38.41 31.09 13.59
N ALA A 316 -39.59 30.54 13.31
CA ALA A 316 -40.74 31.31 12.83
C ALA A 316 -41.22 32.35 13.87
N GLU A 317 -41.27 31.98 15.15
CA GLU A 317 -41.59 32.91 16.25
C GLU A 317 -40.55 34.02 16.39
N ASN A 318 -39.26 33.67 16.39
CA ASN A 318 -38.17 34.65 16.44
C ASN A 318 -38.20 35.59 15.24
N THR A 319 -38.54 35.08 14.05
CA THR A 319 -38.71 35.90 12.84
C THR A 319 -39.85 36.91 13.00
N ARG A 320 -40.98 36.51 13.61
CA ARG A 320 -42.08 37.42 13.94
C ARG A 320 -41.66 38.48 14.96
N ALA A 321 -40.98 38.09 16.03
CA ALA A 321 -40.48 39.01 17.05
C ALA A 321 -39.50 40.04 16.47
N ILE A 322 -38.59 39.62 15.57
CA ILE A 322 -37.69 40.53 14.84
C ILE A 322 -38.49 41.51 13.97
N ALA A 323 -39.56 41.06 13.30
CA ALA A 323 -40.40 41.94 12.49
C ALA A 323 -41.14 42.99 13.34
N GLU A 324 -41.59 42.63 14.54
CA GLU A 324 -42.18 43.59 15.49
C GLU A 324 -41.15 44.59 16.03
N LEU A 325 -39.95 44.11 16.39
CA LEU A 325 -38.84 44.98 16.80
C LEU A 325 -38.43 45.95 15.70
N ARG A 326 -38.48 45.55 14.43
CA ARG A 326 -38.25 46.47 13.30
C ARG A 326 -39.31 47.57 13.24
N LYS A 327 -40.58 47.24 13.46
CA LYS A 327 -41.66 48.25 13.50
C LYS A 327 -41.48 49.22 14.67
N THR A 328 -41.07 48.76 15.85
CA THR A 328 -40.81 49.65 16.99
C THR A 328 -39.58 50.53 16.75
N VAL A 329 -38.51 50.00 16.15
CA VAL A 329 -37.33 50.80 15.74
C VAL A 329 -37.73 51.86 14.70
N GLU A 330 -38.56 51.52 13.72
CA GLU A 330 -39.06 52.48 12.72
C GLU A 330 -39.91 53.59 13.36
N SER A 331 -40.77 53.24 14.34
CA SER A 331 -41.53 54.21 15.13
C SER A 331 -40.63 55.14 15.95
N LEU A 332 -39.62 54.59 16.63
CA LEU A 332 -38.64 55.36 17.38
C LEU A 332 -37.79 56.27 16.48
N ALA A 333 -37.47 55.83 15.27
CA ALA A 333 -36.78 56.65 14.28
C ALA A 333 -37.63 57.87 13.87
N LYS A 334 -38.94 57.67 13.61
CA LYS A 334 -39.87 58.78 13.38
C LYS A 334 -39.96 59.73 14.58
N GLN A 335 -40.08 59.21 15.79
CA GLN A 335 -40.09 60.03 17.01
C GLN A 335 -38.79 60.83 17.17
N THR A 336 -37.64 60.24 16.83
CA THR A 336 -36.34 60.91 16.86
C THR A 336 -36.27 62.04 15.84
N GLU A 337 -36.83 61.85 14.65
CA GLU A 337 -36.94 62.91 13.64
C GLU A 337 -37.84 64.06 14.12
N GLU A 338 -38.99 63.76 14.71
CA GLU A 338 -39.89 64.75 15.31
C GLU A 338 -39.21 65.53 16.44
N ASN A 339 -38.51 64.84 17.34
CA ASN A 339 -37.73 65.47 18.41
C ASN A 339 -36.61 66.36 17.84
N THR A 340 -35.97 65.93 16.75
CA THR A 340 -34.93 66.73 16.07
C THR A 340 -35.54 68.01 15.50
N ARG A 341 -36.73 67.94 14.88
CA ARG A 341 -37.45 69.12 14.40
C ARG A 341 -37.84 70.05 15.56
N ALA A 342 -38.36 69.51 16.66
CA ALA A 342 -38.71 70.28 17.85
C ALA A 342 -37.48 71.00 18.45
N ILE A 343 -36.31 70.33 18.50
CA ILE A 343 -35.05 70.94 18.94
C ILE A 343 -34.61 72.06 18.00
N GLN A 344 -34.78 71.91 16.69
CA GLN A 344 -34.48 72.97 15.71
C GLN A 344 -35.38 74.19 15.90
N GLU A 345 -36.69 73.99 16.13
CA GLU A 345 -37.62 75.08 16.43
C GLU A 345 -37.25 75.78 17.75
N LEU A 346 -36.95 75.02 18.80
CA LEU A 346 -36.49 75.59 20.07
C LEU A 346 -35.19 76.39 19.92
N ARG A 347 -34.26 75.95 19.07
CA ARG A 347 -33.04 76.72 18.75
C ARG A 347 -33.38 78.03 18.06
N LYS A 348 -34.30 78.02 17.10
CA LYS A 348 -34.75 79.23 16.39
C LYS A 348 -35.40 80.24 17.35
N VAL A 349 -36.27 79.76 18.24
CA VAL A 349 -36.87 80.59 19.30
C VAL A 349 -35.80 81.12 20.27
N SER A 350 -34.81 80.30 20.64
CA SER A 350 -33.70 80.72 21.49
C SER A 350 -32.82 81.80 20.84
N GLU A 351 -32.55 81.71 19.54
CA GLU A 351 -31.85 82.73 18.78
C GLU A 351 -32.64 84.04 18.69
N GLU A 352 -33.95 83.96 18.48
CA GLU A 352 -34.85 85.13 18.51
C GLU A 352 -34.86 85.79 19.90
N ASN A 353 -34.94 85.01 20.96
CA ASN A 353 -34.82 85.51 22.34
C ASN A 353 -33.45 86.15 22.59
N THR A 354 -32.37 85.57 22.08
CA THR A 354 -31.02 86.14 22.18
C THR A 354 -30.95 87.50 21.49
N ARG A 355 -31.55 87.64 20.30
CA ARG A 355 -31.66 88.92 19.59
C ARG A 355 -32.49 89.93 20.39
N ALA A 356 -33.62 89.51 20.96
CA ALA A 356 -34.47 90.36 21.79
C ALA A 356 -33.73 90.85 23.05
N ILE A 357 -32.95 90.01 23.71
CA ILE A 357 -32.09 90.37 24.85
C ILE A 357 -31.04 91.40 24.44
N ILE A 358 -30.39 91.24 23.28
CA ILE A 358 -29.43 92.21 22.75
C ILE A 358 -30.08 93.58 22.52
N GLU A 359 -31.28 93.60 21.92
CA GLU A 359 -32.02 94.85 21.70
C GLU A 359 -32.47 95.49 23.02
N LEU A 360 -32.99 94.71 23.97
CA LEU A 360 -33.32 95.19 25.32
C LEU A 360 -32.09 95.80 25.99
N ARG A 361 -30.92 95.15 25.90
CA ARG A 361 -29.66 95.69 26.45
C ARG A 361 -29.28 97.03 25.83
N LYS A 362 -29.43 97.20 24.50
CA LYS A 362 -29.22 98.48 23.83
C LYS A 362 -30.18 99.56 24.32
N VAL A 363 -31.45 99.21 24.54
CA VAL A 363 -32.46 100.13 25.10
C VAL A 363 -32.09 100.53 26.52
N THR A 364 -31.68 99.59 27.37
CA THR A 364 -31.24 99.85 28.75
C THR A 364 -30.01 100.78 28.78
N GLU A 365 -29.00 100.56 27.94
CA GLU A 365 -27.86 101.47 27.83
C GLU A 365 -28.26 102.89 27.41
N ARG A 366 -29.24 103.00 26.51
CA ARG A 366 -29.77 104.30 26.05
C ARG A 366 -30.47 105.02 27.20
N LEU A 367 -31.34 104.34 27.94
CA LEU A 367 -32.02 104.85 29.13
C LEU A 367 -31.02 105.29 30.22
N THR A 368 -29.98 104.49 30.50
CA THR A 368 -28.94 104.85 31.47
C THR A 368 -28.23 106.16 31.07
N LYS A 369 -27.88 106.33 29.79
CA LYS A 369 -27.30 107.58 29.28
C LYS A 369 -28.27 108.76 29.39
N GLU A 370 -29.57 108.54 29.15
CA GLU A 370 -30.62 109.56 29.28
C GLU A 370 -30.76 110.03 30.74
N VAL A 371 -30.79 109.10 31.70
CA VAL A 371 -30.86 109.37 33.14
C VAL A 371 -29.64 110.15 33.60
N SER A 372 -28.43 109.77 33.18
CA SER A 372 -27.20 110.52 33.48
C SER A 372 -27.24 111.95 32.90
N ARG A 373 -27.77 112.13 31.67
CA ARG A 373 -27.94 113.45 31.05
C ARG A 373 -28.97 114.32 31.79
N GLN A 374 -30.08 113.73 32.26
CA GLN A 374 -31.07 114.46 33.05
C GLN A 374 -30.51 114.86 34.42
N GLY A 375 -29.78 113.97 35.09
CA GLY A 375 -29.08 114.28 36.35
C GLY A 375 -28.13 115.48 36.21
N ALA A 376 -27.34 115.52 35.13
CA ALA A 376 -26.44 116.65 34.85
C ALA A 376 -27.17 117.97 34.55
N LYS A 377 -28.36 117.92 33.92
CA LYS A 377 -29.20 119.12 33.68
C LYS A 377 -29.80 119.67 34.97
N LEU A 378 -30.27 118.79 35.86
CA LEU A 378 -30.80 119.17 37.16
C LEU A 378 -29.75 119.90 38.01
N ASP A 379 -28.53 119.37 38.02
CA ASP A 379 -27.40 119.93 38.78
C ASP A 379 -27.01 121.35 38.31
N LYS A 380 -27.13 121.64 37.00
CA LYS A 380 -26.96 122.99 36.43
C LYS A 380 -28.09 123.95 36.80
N ALA A 381 -29.35 123.49 36.86
CA ALA A 381 -30.49 124.34 37.19
C ALA A 381 -30.41 124.86 38.65
N VAL A 382 -30.01 123.98 39.58
CA VAL A 382 -29.83 124.34 41.00
C VAL A 382 -28.72 125.39 41.19
N LYS A 383 -27.60 125.26 40.47
CA LYS A 383 -26.50 126.27 40.51
C LYS A 383 -26.93 127.65 39.99
N ASN A 384 -27.82 127.71 38.99
CA ASN A 384 -28.28 128.99 38.42
C ASN A 384 -29.29 129.73 39.32
N ILE A 385 -30.11 129.01 40.10
CA ILE A 385 -31.03 129.63 41.08
C ILE A 385 -30.23 130.34 42.18
N ASN A 386 -29.18 129.69 42.70
CA ASN A 386 -28.33 130.26 43.75
C ASN A 386 -27.61 131.56 43.31
N LYS A 387 -27.26 131.70 42.03
CA LYS A 387 -26.65 132.94 41.50
C LYS A 387 -27.63 134.11 41.35
N ARG A 388 -28.92 133.86 41.06
CA ARG A 388 -29.91 134.95 40.83
C ARG A 388 -30.44 135.56 42.12
N ILE A 389 -30.46 134.79 43.22
CA ILE A 389 -30.88 135.31 44.54
C ILE A 389 -29.88 136.35 45.08
N GLY A 390 -28.57 136.18 44.83
CA GLY A 390 -27.57 137.17 45.24
C GLY A 390 -27.61 138.51 44.49
N GLY A 391 -28.29 138.60 43.34
CA GLY A 391 -28.36 139.85 42.54
C GLY A 391 -29.48 140.82 42.92
N LEU A 392 -30.50 140.37 43.65
CA LEU A 392 -31.67 141.19 44.00
C LEU A 392 -31.44 142.12 45.20
N GLU A 393 -30.47 141.84 46.08
CA GLU A 393 -30.19 142.67 47.25
C GLU A 393 -29.55 144.03 46.92
N ASN A 394 -28.69 144.12 45.90
CA ASN A 394 -27.95 145.36 45.59
C ASN A 394 -28.79 146.43 44.87
N THR A 395 -29.85 146.04 44.14
CA THR A 395 -30.65 146.99 43.34
C THR A 395 -31.66 147.76 44.20
N PHE A 396 -32.10 147.19 45.32
CA PHE A 396 -33.08 147.83 46.22
C PHE A 396 -32.50 148.98 47.06
N GLY A 397 -31.19 149.04 47.27
CA GLY A 397 -30.52 150.10 48.05
C GLY A 397 -30.53 151.47 47.38
N LEU A 398 -30.16 151.53 46.10
CA LEU A 398 -29.95 152.80 45.38
C LEU A 398 -31.24 153.61 45.14
N ILE A 399 -32.39 152.95 44.99
CA ILE A 399 -33.68 153.62 44.71
C ILE A 399 -34.19 154.40 45.94
N ILE A 400 -33.86 153.95 47.16
CA ILE A 400 -34.33 154.60 48.39
C ILE A 400 -33.58 155.90 48.68
N GLU A 401 -32.29 156.00 48.34
CA GLU A 401 -31.45 157.15 48.66
C GLU A 401 -31.78 158.41 47.81
N ASP A 402 -32.17 158.27 46.53
CA ASP A 402 -32.56 159.43 45.71
C ASP A 402 -33.87 160.06 46.16
N GLN A 403 -34.87 159.24 46.51
CA GLN A 403 -36.17 159.73 46.93
C GLN A 403 -36.12 160.47 48.28
N VAL A 404 -35.30 159.99 49.21
CA VAL A 404 -35.13 160.59 50.54
C VAL A 404 -34.51 161.99 50.47
N ARG A 405 -33.56 162.23 49.54
CA ARG A 405 -32.94 163.57 49.38
C ARG A 405 -33.94 164.66 48.99
N ARG A 406 -34.89 164.35 48.09
CA ARG A 406 -35.95 165.31 47.69
C ARG A 406 -36.83 165.69 48.87
N GLY A 407 -37.27 164.70 49.65
CA GLY A 407 -38.08 164.95 50.85
C GLY A 407 -37.35 165.81 51.89
N LEU A 408 -36.01 165.70 52.01
CA LEU A 408 -35.26 166.42 53.05
C LEU A 408 -35.24 167.92 52.77
N THR A 409 -35.20 168.29 51.49
CA THR A 409 -35.28 169.69 51.05
C THR A 409 -36.60 170.34 51.47
N GLU A 410 -37.73 169.64 51.32
CA GLU A 410 -39.04 170.12 51.76
C GLU A 410 -39.15 170.20 53.28
N TRP A 411 -38.59 169.22 54.00
CA TRP A 411 -38.61 169.19 55.47
C TRP A 411 -37.84 170.38 56.08
N PHE A 412 -36.68 170.76 55.52
CA PHE A 412 -35.94 171.94 55.99
C PHE A 412 -36.74 173.24 55.79
N LYS A 413 -37.40 173.41 54.64
CA LYS A 413 -38.27 174.57 54.38
C LYS A 413 -39.41 174.68 55.40
N LEU A 414 -40.05 173.56 55.75
CA LEU A 414 -41.11 173.52 56.77
C LEU A 414 -40.61 173.92 58.18
N LYS A 415 -39.34 173.66 58.50
CA LYS A 415 -38.71 174.08 59.76
C LYS A 415 -38.24 175.54 59.77
N GLY A 416 -38.62 176.32 58.74
CA GLY A 416 -38.21 177.72 58.59
C GLY A 416 -36.77 177.91 58.15
N VAL A 417 -36.13 176.85 57.64
CA VAL A 417 -34.76 176.89 57.10
C VAL A 417 -34.85 177.05 55.58
N GLU A 418 -34.57 178.24 55.06
CA GLU A 418 -34.50 178.47 53.61
C GLU A 418 -33.27 177.75 53.02
N VAL A 419 -33.50 176.62 52.34
CA VAL A 419 -32.47 175.91 51.57
C VAL A 419 -33.00 175.57 50.18
N ASN A 420 -32.19 175.85 49.15
CA ASN A 420 -32.56 175.57 47.75
C ASN A 420 -32.37 174.09 47.39
N GLU A 421 -31.32 173.45 47.91
CA GLU A 421 -31.03 172.04 47.63
C GLU A 421 -30.20 171.44 48.77
N VAL A 422 -30.52 170.20 49.16
CA VAL A 422 -29.74 169.41 50.11
C VAL A 422 -28.77 168.53 49.33
N ARG A 423 -27.47 168.75 49.54
CA ARG A 423 -26.42 167.95 48.89
C ARG A 423 -25.62 167.14 49.92
N PRO A 424 -25.10 165.97 49.53
CA PRO A 424 -24.12 165.28 50.35
C PRO A 424 -22.86 166.13 50.48
N LYS A 425 -22.20 166.05 51.62
CA LYS A 425 -20.93 166.76 51.85
C LYS A 425 -19.95 165.84 52.55
N VAL A 426 -18.75 165.81 52.00
CA VAL A 426 -17.60 165.16 52.64
C VAL A 426 -16.81 166.22 53.38
N ILE A 427 -16.58 166.02 54.67
CA ILE A 427 -15.81 166.91 55.53
C ILE A 427 -14.60 166.16 56.05
N LYS A 428 -13.41 166.74 55.90
CA LYS A 428 -12.17 166.18 56.42
C LYS A 428 -11.81 166.83 57.75
N VAL A 429 -11.63 166.00 58.78
CA VAL A 429 -11.17 166.42 60.12
C VAL A 429 -9.96 165.55 60.46
N GLY A 430 -8.75 166.13 60.37
CA GLY A 430 -7.49 165.37 60.39
C GLY A 430 -7.40 164.42 59.19
N ASP A 431 -7.04 163.16 59.44
CA ASP A 431 -6.87 162.12 58.41
C ASP A 431 -8.18 161.37 58.05
N LYS A 432 -9.31 161.75 58.66
CA LYS A 432 -10.61 161.10 58.42
C LYS A 432 -11.52 161.98 57.58
N ALA A 433 -12.04 161.41 56.49
CA ALA A 433 -13.10 162.00 55.68
C ALA A 433 -14.47 161.45 56.15
N MET A 434 -15.37 162.34 56.56
CA MET A 434 -16.74 162.02 56.94
C MET A 434 -17.67 162.44 55.82
N GLU A 435 -18.31 161.47 55.18
CA GLU A 435 -19.39 161.72 54.23
C GLU A 435 -20.73 161.75 54.96
N PHE A 436 -21.52 162.79 54.68
CA PHE A 436 -22.91 162.91 55.10
C PHE A 436 -23.78 162.91 53.85
N ASP A 437 -24.87 162.14 53.85
CA ASP A 437 -25.81 162.05 52.73
C ASP A 437 -26.53 163.38 52.46
N ALA A 438 -26.60 164.22 53.49
CA ALA A 438 -27.13 165.57 53.45
C ALA A 438 -26.35 166.50 54.40
N TYR A 439 -26.04 167.72 53.95
CA TYR A 439 -25.45 168.77 54.77
C TYR A 439 -26.04 170.14 54.43
N VAL A 440 -26.45 170.90 55.43
CA VAL A 440 -27.01 172.25 55.29
C VAL A 440 -26.49 173.15 56.41
N GLU A 441 -26.08 174.38 56.08
CA GLU A 441 -25.56 175.36 57.05
C GLU A 441 -26.30 176.68 56.91
N VAL A 442 -26.93 177.15 58.00
CA VAL A 442 -27.71 178.40 58.03
C VAL A 442 -27.47 179.13 59.35
N GLY A 443 -26.94 180.35 59.27
CA GLY A 443 -26.56 181.13 60.45
C GLY A 443 -25.48 180.43 61.27
N ASN A 444 -25.73 180.21 62.58
CA ASN A 444 -24.83 179.42 63.41
C ASN A 444 -25.17 177.91 63.44
N LYS A 445 -26.18 177.44 62.71
CA LYS A 445 -26.67 176.05 62.78
C LYS A 445 -26.22 175.24 61.57
N VAL A 446 -25.82 173.99 61.81
CA VAL A 446 -25.42 173.02 60.77
C VAL A 446 -26.23 171.74 60.90
N TYR A 447 -27.03 171.42 59.90
CA TYR A 447 -27.79 170.19 59.81
C TYR A 447 -27.03 169.14 58.99
N VAL A 448 -26.92 167.92 59.53
CA VAL A 448 -26.30 166.80 58.81
C VAL A 448 -27.19 165.57 58.86
N ALA A 449 -27.32 164.83 57.76
CA ALA A 449 -28.12 163.61 57.73
C ALA A 449 -27.45 162.39 57.08
N GLU A 450 -27.91 161.20 57.49
CA GLU A 450 -27.56 159.89 56.93
C GLU A 450 -28.84 159.05 56.71
N VAL A 451 -28.88 158.31 55.59
CA VAL A 451 -30.01 157.54 55.09
C VAL A 451 -29.70 156.03 55.15
N LYS A 452 -30.65 155.22 55.65
CA LYS A 452 -30.57 153.75 55.62
C LYS A 452 -31.90 153.08 55.28
N THR A 453 -31.90 152.14 54.33
CA THR A 453 -33.11 151.38 53.94
C THR A 453 -33.66 150.55 55.10
N THR A 454 -32.80 149.83 55.81
CA THR A 454 -33.14 149.14 57.06
C THR A 454 -32.20 149.58 58.17
N LEU A 455 -32.68 150.41 59.09
CA LEU A 455 -31.90 150.96 60.19
C LEU A 455 -31.70 149.92 61.30
N ARG A 456 -30.46 149.74 61.72
CA ARG A 456 -30.08 148.86 62.82
C ARG A 456 -29.39 149.66 63.93
N VAL A 457 -29.34 149.05 65.12
CA VAL A 457 -28.71 149.65 66.31
C VAL A 457 -27.25 150.07 66.06
N ARG A 458 -26.50 149.28 65.28
CA ARG A 458 -25.11 149.59 64.92
C ARG A 458 -25.00 150.89 64.10
N ASP A 459 -25.93 151.14 63.19
CA ASP A 459 -25.87 152.27 62.27
C ASP A 459 -26.09 153.59 63.02
N VAL A 460 -27.01 153.60 63.99
CA VAL A 460 -27.27 154.76 64.88
C VAL A 460 -26.01 155.13 65.66
N LYS A 461 -25.31 154.15 66.25
CA LYS A 461 -24.07 154.39 67.01
C LYS A 461 -22.96 154.95 66.11
N THR A 462 -22.74 154.35 64.95
CA THR A 462 -21.74 154.82 63.98
C THR A 462 -22.01 156.24 63.49
N PHE A 463 -23.28 156.58 63.24
CA PHE A 463 -23.64 157.95 62.84
C PHE A 463 -23.42 158.95 63.96
N ASN A 464 -23.76 158.62 65.21
CA ASN A 464 -23.53 159.49 66.36
C ASN A 464 -22.03 159.80 66.57
N GLU A 465 -21.15 158.82 66.37
CA GLU A 465 -19.70 159.02 66.41
C GLU A 465 -19.23 160.03 65.33
N LYS A 466 -19.72 159.90 64.09
CA LYS A 466 -19.46 160.88 63.01
C LYS A 466 -19.91 162.29 63.41
N VAL A 467 -21.11 162.42 63.97
CA VAL A 467 -21.69 163.71 64.36
C VAL A 467 -20.90 164.35 65.51
N ASN A 468 -20.49 163.58 66.52
CA ASN A 468 -19.71 164.11 67.65
C ASN A 468 -18.32 164.59 67.22
N LEU A 469 -17.70 163.93 66.23
CA LEU A 469 -16.46 164.40 65.63
C LEU A 469 -16.67 165.71 64.84
N LEU A 470 -17.82 165.87 64.16
CA LEU A 470 -18.15 167.13 63.51
C LEU A 470 -18.39 168.28 64.51
N ARG A 471 -19.06 168.00 65.63
CA ARG A 471 -19.28 168.96 66.73
C ARG A 471 -17.97 169.48 67.34
N SER A 472 -16.95 168.62 67.49
CA SER A 472 -15.65 169.06 68.02
C SER A 472 -14.87 169.94 67.04
N TYR A 473 -15.16 169.82 65.74
CA TYR A 473 -14.57 170.62 64.67
C TYR A 473 -15.26 171.99 64.48
N LEU A 474 -16.59 172.03 64.51
CA LEU A 474 -17.38 173.26 64.35
C LEU A 474 -17.79 173.85 65.70
N LYS A 475 -16.81 174.31 66.50
CA LYS A 475 -17.05 174.76 67.88
C LYS A 475 -17.88 176.03 68.00
N ASP A 476 -17.93 176.84 66.95
CA ASP A 476 -18.68 178.09 66.83
C ASP A 476 -20.11 177.87 66.30
N LYS A 477 -20.49 176.62 65.98
CA LYS A 477 -21.78 176.29 65.36
C LYS A 477 -22.51 175.17 66.08
N GLU A 478 -23.83 175.26 66.10
CA GLU A 478 -24.71 174.24 66.66
C GLU A 478 -24.98 173.16 65.59
N VAL A 479 -24.48 171.94 65.79
CA VAL A 479 -24.69 170.81 64.86
C VAL A 479 -25.94 170.00 65.23
N ILE A 480 -26.87 169.91 64.27
CA ILE A 480 -28.16 169.22 64.37
C ILE A 480 -28.14 167.96 63.50
N PRO A 481 -27.98 166.78 64.11
CA PRO A 481 -27.97 165.52 63.39
C PRO A 481 -29.39 164.99 63.10
N VAL A 482 -29.58 164.52 61.88
CA VAL A 482 -30.82 163.94 61.38
C VAL A 482 -30.53 162.53 60.85
N LEU A 483 -31.33 161.53 61.19
CA LEU A 483 -31.16 160.18 60.67
C LEU A 483 -32.44 159.71 60.00
N VAL A 484 -32.34 159.27 58.75
CA VAL A 484 -33.49 158.92 57.92
C VAL A 484 -33.53 157.42 57.64
N TYR A 485 -34.69 156.79 57.78
CA TYR A 485 -34.83 155.37 57.49
C TYR A 485 -36.21 154.94 56.97
N ARG A 486 -36.31 153.76 56.34
CA ARG A 486 -37.60 153.19 55.88
C ARG A 486 -38.09 152.03 56.75
N LEU A 487 -37.26 151.01 56.93
CA LEU A 487 -37.51 149.86 57.81
C LEU A 487 -36.57 149.94 59.01
N LYS A 488 -36.99 149.45 60.17
CA LYS A 488 -36.10 149.30 61.33
C LYS A 488 -36.05 147.86 61.77
N SER A 489 -34.91 147.46 62.33
CA SER A 489 -34.75 146.22 63.07
C SER A 489 -34.29 146.54 64.49
N GLY A 490 -35.17 146.29 65.46
CA GLY A 490 -34.97 146.64 66.88
C GLY A 490 -35.43 148.06 67.23
N ASP A 491 -35.26 148.45 68.50
CA ASP A 491 -35.75 149.72 69.03
C ASP A 491 -34.75 150.88 68.84
N VAL A 492 -34.47 151.17 67.57
CA VAL A 492 -33.43 152.12 67.14
C VAL A 492 -33.80 153.60 67.33
N GLU A 493 -35.09 153.93 67.36
CA GLU A 493 -35.58 155.31 67.46
C GLU A 493 -35.37 155.88 68.86
N ALA A 494 -35.68 155.10 69.90
CA ALA A 494 -35.47 155.49 71.29
C ALA A 494 -33.98 155.76 71.57
N LEU A 495 -33.08 154.93 71.03
CA LEU A 495 -31.62 155.12 71.15
C LEU A 495 -31.16 156.42 70.47
N ALA A 496 -31.61 156.68 69.23
CA ALA A 496 -31.21 157.87 68.49
C ALA A 496 -31.70 159.16 69.16
N LYS A 497 -32.95 159.17 69.66
CA LYS A 497 -33.48 160.31 70.44
C LYS A 497 -32.67 160.58 71.71
N GLY A 498 -32.30 159.54 72.46
CA GLY A 498 -31.49 159.68 73.68
C GLY A 498 -30.11 160.32 73.44
N LEU A 499 -29.61 160.29 72.20
CA LEU A 499 -28.34 160.90 71.78
C LEU A 499 -28.52 162.29 71.16
N GLY A 500 -29.74 162.84 71.18
CA GLY A 500 -30.06 164.15 70.61
C GLY A 500 -30.07 164.15 69.07
N ILE A 501 -30.39 163.01 68.45
CA ILE A 501 -30.52 162.86 67.00
C ILE A 501 -31.99 162.88 66.61
N THR A 502 -32.34 163.78 65.68
CA THR A 502 -33.67 163.81 65.07
C THR A 502 -33.82 162.61 64.14
N VAL A 503 -34.85 161.80 64.32
CA VAL A 503 -35.10 160.63 63.47
C VAL A 503 -36.28 160.89 62.56
N LEU A 504 -36.10 160.66 61.26
CA LEU A 504 -37.15 160.77 60.27
C LEU A 504 -37.42 159.40 59.66
N LYS A 505 -38.66 158.93 59.75
CA LYS A 505 -39.09 157.75 59.00
C LYS A 505 -39.63 158.16 57.64
N TYR A 506 -39.04 157.63 56.58
CA TYR A 506 -39.53 157.80 55.22
C TYR A 506 -40.76 156.94 54.99
N MET A 507 -41.91 157.60 54.80
CA MET A 507 -43.20 156.95 54.63
C MET A 507 -43.53 156.74 53.14
N LYS A 508 -44.36 155.73 52.88
CA LYS A 508 -44.85 155.46 51.52
C LYS A 508 -45.75 156.62 51.09
N GLY A 509 -45.27 157.47 50.19
CA GLY A 509 -45.94 158.72 49.79
C GLY A 509 -45.01 159.92 49.66
N GLY A 510 -43.75 159.81 50.09
CA GLY A 510 -42.72 160.84 49.84
C GLY A 510 -42.45 161.82 50.98
N TYR A 511 -43.21 161.76 52.07
CA TYR A 511 -43.04 162.63 53.24
C TYR A 511 -42.33 161.94 54.41
N PHE A 512 -41.79 162.74 55.33
CA PHE A 512 -41.18 162.26 56.56
C PHE A 512 -42.12 162.39 57.75
N GLU A 513 -42.08 161.37 58.59
CA GLU A 513 -42.62 161.45 59.94
C GLU A 513 -41.45 161.56 60.91
N GLU A 514 -41.38 162.67 61.64
CA GLU A 514 -40.39 162.84 62.70
C GLU A 514 -40.80 161.94 63.87
N ARG A 515 -39.90 161.03 64.22
CA ARG A 515 -40.19 159.91 65.12
C ARG A 515 -39.65 160.13 66.48
#